data_AF-A0A562QES2-F1
#
_entry.id   AF-A0A562QES2-F1
#
_cell.length_a   1.000
_cell.length_b   1.000
_cell.length_c   1.000
_cell.angle_alpha   90.00
_cell.angle_beta   90.00
_cell.angle_gamma   90.00
#
_symmetry.space_group_name_H-M   'P 1'
#
loop_
_entity.id
_entity.type
_entity.pdbx_description
1 polymer ?
#
loop_
_entity_poly.entity_id
_entity_poly.type
_entity_poly.pdbx_seq_one_letter_code
_entity_poly.pdbx_strand_id
1 'polypeptide(L)' 'MRNYKVYFQLVNGEQETAYFTENPVSRINDWIERTKCDWVRLEGVRLNLCHVASIKVAKLAEDRKEGEEEIEEWL' A
#
# COMPACT_ATOMS: atom_id res chain seq x y z
N MET A 1 15.04 -8.09 3.30
CA MET A 1 13.97 -8.90 2.67
C MET A 1 12.70 -8.07 2.64
N ARG A 2 12.02 -8.00 1.49
CA ARG A 2 10.75 -7.29 1.33
C ARG A 2 9.64 -8.33 1.37
N ASN A 3 8.76 -8.22 2.37
CA ASN A 3 7.76 -9.25 2.70
C ASN A 3 6.35 -8.82 2.33
N TYR A 4 6.14 -7.53 2.03
CA TYR A 4 4.85 -6.98 1.68
C TYR A 4 5.00 -5.98 0.54
N LYS A 5 4.01 -5.97 -0.35
CA LYS A 5 3.86 -5.00 -1.43
C LYS A 5 2.52 -4.29 -1.25
N VAL A 6 2.54 -2.97 -1.26
CA VAL A 6 1.36 -2.13 -1.14
C VAL A 6 1.13 -1.43 -2.47
N TYR A 7 -0.09 -1.51 -2.97
CA TYR A 7 -0.56 -0.84 -4.18
C TYR A 7 -1.47 0.31 -3.77
N PHE A 8 -1.22 1.49 -4.32
CA PHE A 8 -2.07 2.66 -4.15
C PHE A 8 -2.72 2.95 -5.49
N GLN A 9 -4.02 2.74 -5.60
CA GLN A 9 -4.79 3.15 -6.76
C GLN A 9 -5.12 4.64 -6.59
N LEU A 10 -4.69 5.46 -7.54
CA LEU A 10 -4.98 6.88 -7.54
C LEU A 10 -6.30 7.18 -8.27
N VAL A 11 -6.96 8.28 -7.89
CA VAL A 11 -8.22 8.76 -8.48
C VAL A 11 -8.11 9.11 -9.97
N ASN A 12 -6.90 9.37 -10.46
CA ASN A 12 -6.61 9.63 -11.88
C ASN A 12 -6.40 8.34 -12.70
N GLY A 13 -6.51 7.15 -12.06
CA GLY A 13 -6.27 5.86 -12.69
C GLY A 13 -4.83 5.37 -12.63
N GLU A 14 -3.87 6.20 -12.19
CA GLU A 14 -2.49 5.78 -11.98
C GLU A 14 -2.37 4.85 -10.76
N GLN A 15 -1.32 4.04 -10.74
CA GLN A 15 -1.05 3.11 -9.66
C GLN A 15 0.38 3.30 -9.16
N GLU A 16 0.52 3.53 -7.86
CA GLU A 16 1.80 3.59 -7.17
C GLU A 16 2.04 2.33 -6.35
N THR A 17 3.31 1.94 -6.15
CA THR A 17 3.63 0.78 -5.32
C THR A 17 4.73 1.07 -4.32
N ALA A 18 4.60 0.51 -3.12
CA ALA A 18 5.61 0.57 -2.09
C ALA A 18 5.86 -0.83 -1.50
N TYR A 19 7.08 -1.03 -0.98
CA TYR A 19 7.50 -2.31 -0.41
C TYR A 19 7.80 -2.15 1.06
N PHE A 20 7.42 -3.14 1.87
CA PHE A 20 7.65 -3.14 3.30
C PHE A 20 8.29 -4.46 3.73
N THR A 21 9.15 -4.37 4.74
CA THR A 21 9.78 -5.52 5.40
C THR A 21 8.89 -6.09 6.51
N GLU A 22 7.98 -5.28 7.03
CA GLU A 22 7.03 -5.61 8.10
C GLU A 22 5.58 -5.45 7.59
N ASN A 23 4.62 -6.00 8.33
CA ASN A 23 3.20 -5.88 7.99
C ASN A 23 2.78 -4.39 7.98
N PRO A 24 2.36 -3.82 6.83
CA PRO A 24 2.05 -2.39 6.71
C PRO A 24 0.66 -2.01 7.25
N VAL A 25 -0.17 -2.98 7.68
CA VAL A 25 -1.57 -2.73 8.09
C VAL A 25 -1.73 -1.63 9.13
N SER A 26 -0.90 -1.62 10.18
CA SER A 26 -0.98 -0.56 11.20
C SER A 26 -0.72 0.82 10.61
N ARG A 27 0.22 0.94 9.66
CA ARG A 27 0.52 2.22 9.01
C ARG A 27 -0.60 2.65 8.07
N ILE A 28 -1.22 1.70 7.40
CA ILE A 28 -2.37 1.96 6.51
C ILE A 28 -3.56 2.45 7.32
N ASN A 29 -3.86 1.81 8.45
CA ASN A 29 -4.90 2.29 9.37
C ASN A 29 -4.61 3.72 9.85
N ASP A 30 -3.36 4.02 10.23
CA ASP A 30 -2.97 5.40 10.58
C ASP A 30 -3.19 6.38 9.43
N TRP A 31 -3.03 5.97 8.17
CA TRP A 31 -3.26 6.84 7.01
C TRP A 31 -4.74 7.07 6.74
N ILE A 32 -5.57 6.03 6.90
CA ILE A 32 -7.02 6.12 6.75
C ILE A 32 -7.63 7.02 7.84
N GLU A 33 -7.10 6.95 9.05
CA GLU A 33 -7.56 7.76 10.19
C GLU A 33 -7.03 9.21 10.18
N ARG A 34 -6.00 9.51 9.38
CA ARG A 34 -5.44 10.85 9.25
C ARG A 34 -6.41 11.82 8.58
N THR A 35 -6.21 13.10 8.85
CA THR A 35 -7.02 14.18 8.27
C THR A 35 -6.87 14.17 6.74
N LYS A 36 -7.97 14.41 6.02
CA LYS A 36 -7.98 14.44 4.55
C LYS A 36 -6.82 15.28 3.99
N CYS A 37 -6.13 14.72 3.00
CA CYS A 37 -5.07 15.33 2.18
C CYS A 37 -3.67 15.38 2.81
N ASP A 38 -3.41 14.55 3.81
CA ASP A 38 -2.05 14.37 4.31
C ASP A 38 -1.12 13.74 3.26
N TRP A 39 0.12 14.21 3.27
CA TRP A 39 1.19 13.64 2.44
C TRP A 39 1.91 12.54 3.20
N VAL A 40 1.91 11.34 2.65
CA VAL A 40 2.71 10.22 3.15
C VAL A 40 4.01 10.11 2.34
N ARG A 41 5.10 9.84 3.05
CA ARG A 41 6.40 9.57 2.45
C ARG A 41 6.68 8.08 2.54
N LEU A 42 6.82 7.48 1.38
CA LEU A 42 7.17 6.08 1.20
C LEU A 42 8.60 6.00 0.64
N GLU A 43 9.19 4.82 0.67
CA GLU A 43 10.52 4.62 0.08
C GLU A 43 10.43 4.83 -1.44
N GLY A 44 10.97 5.96 -1.92
CA GLY A 44 10.97 6.32 -3.35
C GLY A 44 9.71 7.04 -3.85
N VAL A 45 8.65 7.18 -3.04
CA VAL A 45 7.37 7.80 -3.47
C VAL A 45 6.87 8.79 -2.43
N ARG A 46 6.30 9.91 -2.88
CA ARG A 46 5.57 10.86 -2.04
C ARG A 46 4.14 10.95 -2.54
N LEU A 47 3.18 10.62 -1.68
CA LEU A 47 1.81 10.36 -2.09
C LEU A 47 0.84 11.19 -1.25
N ASN A 48 -0.11 11.84 -1.91
CA ASN A 48 -1.16 12.61 -1.24
C ASN A 48 -2.38 11.71 -1.06
N LEU A 49 -2.79 11.48 0.20
CA LEU A 49 -3.90 10.59 0.52
C LEU A 49 -5.23 11.06 -0.06
N CYS A 50 -5.40 12.35 -0.40
CA CYS A 50 -6.61 12.82 -1.09
C CYS A 50 -6.73 12.34 -2.53
N HIS A 51 -5.64 11.86 -3.13
CA HIS A 51 -5.65 11.31 -4.48
C HIS A 51 -5.66 9.79 -4.48
N VAL A 52 -5.74 9.15 -3.31
CA VAL A 52 -5.86 7.69 -3.19
C VAL A 52 -7.33 7.31 -3.25
N ALA A 53 -7.65 6.39 -4.14
CA ALA A 53 -8.96 5.81 -4.30
C ALA A 53 -9.08 4.47 -3.56
N SER A 54 -7.99 3.69 -3.51
CA SER A 54 -7.91 2.47 -2.70
C SER A 54 -6.45 2.07 -2.43
N ILE A 55 -6.26 1.25 -1.40
CA ILE A 55 -4.97 0.69 -1.01
C ILE A 55 -5.10 -0.84 -0.97
N LYS A 56 -4.18 -1.58 -1.59
CA LYS A 56 -4.12 -3.05 -1.50
C LYS A 56 -2.79 -3.50 -0.94
N VAL A 57 -2.77 -4.53 -0.11
CA VAL A 57 -1.53 -5.13 0.40
C VAL A 57 -1.48 -6.59 -0.05
N ALA A 58 -0.40 -6.95 -0.70
CA ALA A 58 -0.04 -8.33 -1.00
C ALA A 58 1.12 -8.76 -0.10
N LYS A 59 0.99 -9.92 0.53
CA LYS A 59 2.10 -10.58 1.24
C LYS A 59 2.98 -11.32 0.23
N LEU A 60 4.26 -10.94 0.17
CA LEU A 60 5.27 -11.58 -0.67
C LEU A 60 5.81 -12.80 0.10
N ALA A 61 5.37 -14.00 -0.27
CA ALA A 61 5.97 -15.23 0.25
C ALA A 61 7.35 -15.44 -0.39
N GLU A 62 8.37 -15.75 0.41
CA GLU A 62 9.74 -16.01 -0.10
C GLU A 62 9.84 -17.24 -1.01
N ASP A 63 8.83 -18.13 -1.04
CA ASP A 63 8.97 -19.45 -1.68
C ASP A 63 7.64 -20.07 -2.18
N ARG A 64 6.67 -19.27 -2.63
CA ARG A 64 5.42 -19.82 -3.23
C ARG A 64 5.28 -19.44 -4.71
N LYS A 65 5.10 -20.49 -5.52
CA LYS A 65 4.70 -20.44 -6.93
C LYS A 65 3.67 -19.33 -7.16
N GLU A 66 3.89 -18.57 -8.23
CA GLU A 66 2.93 -17.61 -8.81
C GLU A 66 1.50 -18.15 -8.70
N GLY A 67 0.64 -17.50 -7.92
CA GLY A 67 -0.79 -17.83 -7.94
C GLY A 67 -1.62 -17.45 -6.72
N GLU A 68 -1.04 -17.33 -5.52
CA GLU A 68 -1.78 -17.01 -4.29
C GLU A 68 -1.17 -15.81 -3.57
N GLU A 69 -1.43 -14.60 -4.09
CA GLU A 69 -1.26 -13.38 -3.30
C GLU A 69 -2.44 -13.29 -2.32
N GLU A 70 -2.18 -13.37 -1.01
CA GLU A 70 -3.17 -12.91 -0.01
C GLU A 70 -3.24 -11.39 -0.13
N ILE A 71 -4.28 -10.91 -0.83
CA ILE A 71 -4.54 -9.49 -1.04
C ILE A 71 -5.61 -9.05 -0.05
N GLU A 72 -5.22 -8.15 0.84
CA GLU A 72 -6.16 -7.37 1.65
C GLU A 72 -6.36 -6.00 0.98
N GLU A 73 -7.57 -5.45 1.01
CA GLU A 73 -7.95 -4.17 0.37
C GLU A 73 -8.52 -3.18 1.41
N TRP A 74 -8.14 -1.92 1.28
CA TRP A 74 -8.49 -0.78 2.11
C TRP A 74 -8.86 0.46 1.25
N LEU A 75 -9.42 1.49 1.90
CA LEU A 75 -10.03 2.70 1.33
C LEU A 75 -9.08 3.90 1.23
#